data_AF-B0RM98-F1
#
_entry.id   AF-B0RM98-F1
#
_cell.length_a   1.000
_cell.length_b   1.000
_cell.length_c   1.000
_cell.angle_alpha   90.00
_cell.angle_beta   90.00
_cell.angle_gamma   90.00
#
_symmetry.space_group_name_H-M   'P 1'
#
loop_
_entity.id
_entity.type
_entity.pdbx_description
1 polymer ?
#
loop_
_entity_poly.entity_id
_entity_poly.type
_entity_poly.pdbx_seq_one_letter_code
_entity_poly.pdbx_strand_id
1 'polypeptide(L)'
;MGSSDVIAVLALIVSLASAYISYRAFSHSVIVHELESTLAFERDKSELLMHVEQSRNLFSSARREIEQLQFVLSHEPQQVQSALKNYDNLFTEFLPRLVGSERQAGLLWDEIHAWRDKSGRSAFAHHTPRFRSLIENDRVVHDSALFCAQEVRAQLARARDLFNRGLLG
;
A
#
# COMPACT_ATOMS: atom_id res chain seq x y z
N MET A 1 53.08 -39.57 35.69
CA MET A 1 52.32 -39.04 34.53
C MET A 1 53.03 -39.51 33.28
N GLY A 2 52.39 -40.37 32.51
CA GLY A 2 52.96 -40.89 31.26
C GLY A 2 52.88 -39.84 30.16
N SER A 3 53.72 -39.95 29.13
CA SER A 3 53.66 -39.10 27.92
C SER A 3 52.26 -39.11 27.28
N SER A 4 51.51 -40.21 27.41
CA SER A 4 50.12 -40.36 26.99
C SER A 4 49.15 -39.40 27.68
N ASP A 5 49.33 -39.16 28.99
CA ASP A 5 48.44 -38.30 29.77
C ASP A 5 48.62 -36.83 29.36
N VAL A 6 49.87 -36.43 29.10
CA VAL A 6 50.22 -35.08 28.64
C VAL A 6 49.62 -34.82 27.25
N ILE A 7 49.68 -35.81 26.35
CA ILE A 7 49.08 -35.71 25.01
C ILE A 7 47.55 -35.62 25.11
N ALA A 8 46.91 -36.41 25.98
CA ALA A 8 45.47 -36.37 26.18
C ALA A 8 44.98 -35.02 26.73
N VAL A 9 45.69 -34.45 27.71
CA VAL A 9 45.38 -33.11 28.26
C VAL A 9 45.56 -32.03 27.20
N LEU A 10 46.63 -32.08 26.41
CA LEU A 10 46.83 -31.12 25.32
C LEU A 10 45.74 -31.24 24.24
N ALA A 11 45.35 -32.45 23.86
CA ALA A 11 44.26 -32.68 22.91
C ALA A 11 42.91 -32.15 23.44
N LEU A 12 42.64 -32.30 24.74
CA LEU A 12 41.45 -31.75 25.39
C LEU A 12 41.47 -30.21 25.37
N ILE A 13 42.60 -29.59 25.70
CA ILE A 13 42.77 -28.12 25.66
C ILE A 13 42.56 -27.59 24.24
N VAL A 14 43.16 -28.23 23.23
CA VAL A 14 42.98 -27.85 21.82
C VAL A 14 41.53 -28.02 21.39
N SER A 15 40.86 -29.08 21.82
CA SER A 15 39.44 -29.33 21.50
C SER A 15 38.52 -28.27 22.14
N LEU A 16 38.76 -27.91 23.40
CA LEU A 16 38.04 -26.83 24.09
C LEU A 16 38.27 -25.47 23.44
N ALA A 17 39.52 -25.17 23.07
CA ALA A 17 39.86 -23.93 22.37
C ALA A 17 39.19 -23.87 20.99
N SER A 18 39.18 -24.98 20.24
CA SER A 18 38.49 -25.08 18.96
C SER A 18 36.98 -24.92 19.12
N ALA A 19 36.36 -25.61 20.07
CA ALA A 19 34.93 -25.48 20.37
C ALA A 19 34.55 -24.04 20.75
N TYR A 20 35.40 -23.37 21.54
CA TYR A 20 35.19 -21.97 21.92
C TYR A 20 35.27 -21.02 20.71
N ILE A 21 36.27 -21.19 19.83
CA ILE A 21 36.40 -20.40 18.61
C ILE A 21 35.22 -20.64 17.68
N SER A 22 34.82 -21.91 17.47
CA SER A 22 33.65 -22.27 16.66
C SER A 22 32.36 -21.70 17.22
N TYR A 23 32.17 -21.74 18.54
CA TYR A 23 31.01 -21.12 19.19
C TYR A 23 30.98 -19.61 18.98
N ARG A 24 32.13 -18.93 19.13
CA ARG A 24 32.22 -17.48 18.92
C ARG A 24 31.95 -17.09 17.46
N ALA A 25 32.48 -17.87 16.51
CA ALA A 25 32.24 -17.67 15.09
C ALA A 25 30.76 -17.88 14.74
N PHE A 26 30.15 -18.93 15.29
CA PHE A 26 28.71 -19.19 15.14
C PHE A 26 27.87 -18.06 15.74
N SER A 27 28.14 -17.64 16.97
CA SER A 27 27.39 -16.54 17.60
C SER A 27 27.52 -15.24 16.80
N HIS A 28 28.71 -14.95 16.27
CA HIS A 28 28.91 -13.78 15.43
C HIS A 28 28.13 -13.89 14.12
N SER A 29 28.16 -15.06 13.46
CA SER A 29 27.39 -15.29 12.24
C SER A 29 25.88 -15.15 12.47
N VAL A 30 25.36 -15.65 13.60
CA VAL A 30 23.94 -15.51 13.97
C VAL A 30 23.58 -14.03 14.17
N ILE A 31 24.41 -13.27 14.89
CA ILE A 31 24.17 -11.83 15.13
C ILE A 31 24.19 -11.05 13.82
N VAL A 32 25.18 -11.29 12.95
CA VAL A 32 25.27 -10.63 11.65
C VAL A 32 24.05 -10.97 10.78
N HIS A 33 23.65 -12.24 10.75
CA HIS A 33 22.48 -12.67 10.00
C HIS A 33 21.17 -12.05 10.54
N GLU A 34 21.03 -11.93 11.85
CA GLU A 34 19.87 -11.26 12.47
C GLU A 34 19.84 -9.77 12.12
N LEU A 35 20.99 -9.10 12.11
CA LEU A 35 21.11 -7.70 11.70
C LEU A 35 20.74 -7.52 10.22
N GLU A 36 21.31 -8.33 9.32
CA GLU A 36 21.00 -8.32 7.89
C GLU A 36 19.51 -8.56 7.63
N SER A 37 18.91 -9.53 8.31
CA SER A 37 17.47 -9.83 8.19
C SER A 37 16.59 -8.69 8.69
N THR A 38 17.04 -7.94 9.69
CA THR A 38 16.31 -6.79 10.24
C THR A 38 16.40 -5.59 9.31
N LEU A 39 17.58 -5.33 8.74
CA LEU A 39 17.77 -4.27 7.75
C LEU A 39 16.97 -4.54 6.47
N ALA A 40 16.97 -5.79 5.98
CA ALA A 40 16.17 -6.18 4.82
C ALA A 40 14.67 -5.98 5.09
N PHE A 41 14.19 -6.41 6.25
CA PHE A 41 12.80 -6.22 6.65
C PHE A 41 12.39 -4.73 6.72
N GLU A 42 13.19 -3.88 7.35
CA GLU A 42 12.87 -2.45 7.45
C GLU A 42 12.87 -1.77 6.07
N ARG A 43 13.76 -2.19 5.16
CA ARG A 43 13.77 -1.72 3.77
C ARG A 43 12.48 -2.12 3.04
N ASP A 44 12.14 -3.39 3.08
CA ASP A 44 10.98 -3.94 2.39
C ASP A 44 9.66 -3.38 2.95
N LYS A 45 9.59 -3.20 4.27
CA LYS A 45 8.49 -2.51 4.96
C LYS A 45 8.36 -1.07 4.47
N SER A 46 9.47 -0.34 4.36
CA SER A 46 9.46 1.05 3.89
C SER A 46 8.96 1.16 2.44
N GLU A 47 9.38 0.24 1.57
CA GLU A 47 8.89 0.15 0.20
C GLU A 47 7.37 -0.10 0.15
N LEU A 48 6.88 -1.05 0.95
CA LEU A 48 5.46 -1.34 1.03
C LEU A 48 4.65 -0.14 1.55
N LEU A 49 5.13 0.55 2.59
CA LEU A 49 4.51 1.77 3.10
C LEU A 49 4.44 2.86 2.04
N MET A 50 5.50 3.04 1.24
CA MET A 50 5.48 3.98 0.12
C MET A 50 4.40 3.63 -0.90
N HIS A 51 4.25 2.34 -1.23
CA HIS A 51 3.21 1.93 -2.18
C HIS A 51 1.80 2.16 -1.66
N VAL A 52 1.53 1.83 -0.40
CA VAL A 52 0.22 2.09 0.21
C VAL A 52 -0.06 3.60 0.23
N GLU A 53 0.95 4.42 0.54
CA GLU A 53 0.81 5.88 0.48
C GLU A 53 0.54 6.40 -0.94
N GLN A 54 1.16 5.80 -1.96
CA GLN A 54 0.84 6.11 -3.36
C GLN A 54 -0.63 5.78 -3.68
N SER A 55 -1.13 4.60 -3.29
CA SER A 55 -2.54 4.22 -3.46
C SER A 55 -3.48 5.21 -2.76
N ARG A 56 -3.17 5.61 -1.53
CA ARG A 56 -3.94 6.63 -0.79
C ARG A 56 -4.02 7.95 -1.55
N ASN A 57 -2.89 8.41 -2.09
CA ASN A 57 -2.85 9.64 -2.88
C ASN A 57 -3.66 9.53 -4.18
N LEU A 58 -3.64 8.38 -4.86
CA LEU A 58 -4.48 8.13 -6.03
C LEU A 58 -5.97 8.24 -5.67
N PHE A 59 -6.42 7.54 -4.63
CA PHE A 59 -7.80 7.65 -4.18
C PHE A 59 -8.16 9.08 -3.76
N SER A 60 -7.33 9.74 -2.96
CA SER A 60 -7.60 11.12 -2.55
C SER A 60 -7.70 12.09 -3.74
N SER A 61 -6.86 11.91 -4.77
CA SER A 61 -6.91 12.70 -6.00
C SER A 61 -8.21 12.47 -6.79
N ALA A 62 -8.53 11.21 -7.10
CA ALA A 62 -9.75 10.87 -7.83
C ALA A 62 -11.02 11.30 -7.09
N ARG A 63 -11.02 11.18 -5.76
CA ARG A 63 -12.10 11.66 -4.90
C ARG A 63 -12.35 13.15 -5.10
N ARG A 64 -11.31 13.98 -4.99
CA ARG A 64 -11.41 15.44 -5.12
C ARG A 64 -11.96 15.84 -6.49
N GLU A 65 -11.52 15.17 -7.55
CA GLU A 65 -12.01 15.42 -8.91
C GLU A 65 -13.51 15.16 -9.04
N ILE A 66 -14.01 14.06 -8.46
CA ILE A 66 -15.44 13.71 -8.48
C ILE A 66 -16.25 14.62 -7.55
N GLU A 67 -15.75 14.94 -6.36
CA GLU A 67 -16.41 15.90 -5.44
C GLU A 67 -16.53 17.29 -6.06
N GLN A 68 -15.48 17.78 -6.73
CA GLN A 68 -15.53 19.04 -7.46
C GLN A 68 -16.59 19.01 -8.57
N LEU A 69 -16.67 17.91 -9.32
CA LEU A 69 -17.68 17.73 -10.35
C LEU A 69 -19.10 17.74 -9.77
N GLN A 70 -19.31 17.05 -8.65
CA GLN A 70 -20.59 17.03 -7.94
C GLN A 70 -20.99 18.44 -7.49
N PHE A 71 -20.04 19.20 -6.94
CA PHE A 71 -20.23 20.58 -6.55
C PHE A 71 -20.61 21.46 -7.74
N VAL A 72 -19.92 21.33 -8.87
CA VAL A 72 -20.26 22.10 -10.07
C VAL A 72 -21.67 21.74 -10.55
N LEU A 73 -22.00 20.45 -10.63
CA LEU A 73 -23.31 19.98 -11.07
C LEU A 73 -24.45 20.47 -10.17
N SER A 74 -24.25 20.52 -8.85
CA SER A 74 -25.29 20.97 -7.91
C SER A 74 -25.66 22.45 -8.05
N HIS A 75 -24.79 23.26 -8.69
CA HIS A 75 -25.03 24.68 -8.96
C HIS A 75 -25.60 24.95 -10.35
N GLU A 76 -25.83 23.91 -11.16
CA GLU A 76 -26.42 24.05 -12.49
C GLU A 76 -27.94 24.21 -12.47
N PRO A 77 -28.54 24.71 -13.57
CA PRO A 77 -30.00 24.69 -13.74
C PRO A 77 -30.59 23.27 -13.63
N GLN A 78 -31.81 23.15 -13.11
CA GLN A 78 -32.46 21.85 -12.88
C GLN A 78 -32.59 21.00 -14.17
N GLN A 79 -32.74 21.64 -15.33
CA GLN A 79 -32.81 20.96 -16.63
C GLN A 79 -31.48 20.25 -16.96
N VAL A 80 -30.35 20.92 -16.69
CA VAL A 80 -29.00 20.37 -16.90
C VAL A 80 -28.72 19.25 -15.89
N GLN A 81 -29.11 19.43 -14.64
CA GLN A 81 -29.00 18.39 -13.61
C GLN A 81 -29.81 17.14 -14.01
N SER A 82 -31.06 17.33 -14.46
CA SER A 82 -31.94 16.24 -14.86
C SER A 82 -31.42 15.49 -16.08
N ALA A 83 -30.80 16.19 -17.04
CA ALA A 83 -30.19 15.58 -18.22
C ALA A 83 -29.01 14.66 -17.86
N LEU A 84 -28.36 14.89 -16.72
CA LEU A 84 -27.21 14.12 -16.25
C LEU A 84 -27.53 13.08 -15.18
N LYS A 85 -28.81 12.89 -14.84
CA LYS A 85 -29.25 11.95 -13.80
C LYS A 85 -28.76 10.50 -14.00
N ASN A 86 -28.56 10.08 -15.25
CA ASN A 86 -28.01 8.74 -15.56
C ASN A 86 -26.57 8.55 -15.08
N TYR A 87 -25.87 9.63 -14.74
CA TYR A 87 -24.51 9.61 -14.20
C TYR A 87 -24.48 9.67 -12.67
N ASP A 88 -25.63 9.66 -11.98
CA ASP A 88 -25.72 9.74 -10.52
C ASP A 88 -24.92 8.63 -9.81
N ASN A 89 -24.78 7.46 -10.44
CA ASN A 89 -24.00 6.34 -9.91
C ASN A 89 -22.54 6.71 -9.61
N LEU A 90 -21.97 7.68 -10.34
CA LEU A 90 -20.63 8.20 -10.05
C LEU A 90 -20.56 8.79 -8.62
N PHE A 91 -21.63 9.45 -8.19
CA PHE A 91 -21.71 10.14 -6.89
C PHE A 91 -22.30 9.25 -5.79
N THR A 92 -23.24 8.37 -6.12
CA THR A 92 -24.00 7.57 -5.14
C THR A 92 -23.36 6.22 -4.84
N GLU A 93 -22.64 5.62 -5.79
CA GLU A 93 -22.03 4.29 -5.64
C GLU A 93 -20.51 4.38 -5.70
N PHE A 94 -19.98 5.02 -6.74
CA PHE A 94 -18.55 5.02 -7.00
C PHE A 94 -17.76 5.89 -6.01
N LEU A 95 -18.19 7.14 -5.77
CA LEU A 95 -17.54 8.04 -4.81
C LEU A 95 -17.49 7.45 -3.38
N PRO A 96 -18.57 6.90 -2.79
CA PRO A 96 -18.50 6.27 -1.48
C PRO A 96 -17.57 5.06 -1.42
N ARG A 97 -17.53 4.24 -2.48
CA ARG A 97 -16.56 3.12 -2.56
C ARG A 97 -15.13 3.62 -2.53
N LEU A 98 -14.84 4.69 -3.26
CA LEU A 98 -13.51 5.27 -3.34
C LEU A 98 -13.06 5.88 -2.00
N VAL A 99 -13.98 6.52 -1.25
CA VAL A 99 -13.75 6.96 0.13
C VAL A 99 -13.48 5.76 1.06
N GLY A 100 -14.21 4.66 0.88
CA GLY A 100 -13.99 3.41 1.60
C GLY A 100 -12.59 2.85 1.36
N SER A 101 -12.15 2.80 0.09
CA SER A 101 -10.82 2.36 -0.30
C SER A 101 -9.71 3.25 0.26
N GLU A 102 -9.86 4.57 0.23
CA GLU A 102 -8.92 5.53 0.84
C GLU A 102 -8.74 5.24 2.34
N ARG A 103 -9.85 5.02 3.06
CA ARG A 103 -9.82 4.67 4.48
C ARG A 103 -9.15 3.33 4.74
N GLN A 104 -9.47 2.32 3.95
CA GLN A 104 -8.88 0.99 4.08
C GLN A 104 -7.36 1.03 3.84
N ALA A 105 -6.91 1.79 2.84
CA ALA A 105 -5.48 2.00 2.60
C ALA A 105 -4.80 2.73 3.76
N GLY A 106 -5.49 3.69 4.41
CA GLY A 106 -5.01 4.33 5.64
C GLY A 106 -4.83 3.34 6.80
N LEU A 107 -5.84 2.51 7.08
CA LEU A 107 -5.76 1.48 8.12
C LEU A 107 -4.63 0.47 7.85
N LEU A 108 -4.45 0.10 6.58
CA LEU A 108 -3.39 -0.79 6.17
C LEU A 108 -2.02 -0.17 6.39
N TRP A 109 -1.87 1.13 6.09
CA TRP A 109 -0.63 1.85 6.34
C TRP A 109 -0.29 1.84 7.83
N ASP A 110 -1.26 2.14 8.70
CA ASP A 110 -1.07 2.13 10.16
C ASP A 110 -0.67 0.74 10.67
N GLU A 111 -1.30 -0.31 10.14
CA GLU A 111 -0.98 -1.70 10.47
C GLU A 111 0.46 -2.04 10.10
N ILE A 112 0.87 -1.79 8.85
CA ILE A 112 2.23 -2.08 8.38
C ILE A 112 3.24 -1.25 9.18
N HIS A 113 2.95 0.01 9.45
CA HIS A 113 3.82 0.88 10.22
C HIS A 113 4.05 0.32 11.63
N ALA A 114 3.03 -0.28 12.25
CA ALA A 114 3.09 -0.90 13.56
C ALA A 114 3.87 -2.23 13.60
N TRP A 115 4.18 -2.84 12.45
CA TRP A 115 4.93 -4.11 12.42
C TRP A 115 6.33 -3.96 13.01
N ARG A 116 6.66 -4.84 13.97
CA ARG A 116 7.97 -4.94 14.62
C ARG A 116 8.42 -6.40 14.68
N ASP A 117 9.74 -6.58 14.76
CA ASP A 117 10.40 -7.84 15.12
C ASP A 117 10.00 -9.04 14.23
N LYS A 118 10.08 -10.25 14.81
CA LYS A 118 9.78 -11.53 14.12
C LYS A 118 8.31 -11.67 13.73
N SER A 119 7.38 -11.08 14.48
CA SER A 119 5.95 -11.12 14.17
C SER A 119 5.62 -10.30 12.92
N GLY A 120 6.20 -9.10 12.78
CA GLY A 120 6.11 -8.29 11.58
C GLY A 120 6.73 -8.95 10.36
N ARG A 121 7.87 -9.64 10.52
CA ARG A 121 8.52 -10.40 9.42
C ARG A 121 7.63 -11.52 8.87
N SER A 122 6.94 -12.25 9.74
CA SER A 122 5.99 -13.29 9.32
C SER A 122 4.78 -12.69 8.61
N ALA A 123 4.20 -11.61 9.17
CA ALA A 123 3.09 -10.89 8.54
C ALA A 123 3.47 -10.37 7.14
N PHE A 124 4.67 -9.82 6.98
CA PHE A 124 5.18 -9.37 5.68
C PHE A 124 5.23 -10.51 4.66
N ALA A 125 5.82 -11.65 5.01
CA ALA A 125 5.92 -12.79 4.09
C ALA A 125 4.56 -13.31 3.60
N HIS A 126 3.53 -13.27 4.46
CA HIS A 126 2.20 -13.78 4.11
C HIS A 126 1.32 -12.76 3.37
N HIS A 127 1.53 -11.46 3.58
CA HIS A 127 0.62 -10.43 3.07
C HIS A 127 1.15 -9.64 1.87
N THR A 128 2.47 -9.62 1.63
CA THR A 128 3.08 -8.85 0.52
C THR A 128 2.52 -9.17 -0.87
N PRO A 129 2.30 -10.43 -1.28
CA PRO A 129 1.72 -10.72 -2.60
C PRO A 129 0.31 -10.17 -2.76
N ARG A 130 -0.50 -10.25 -1.70
CA ARG A 130 -1.85 -9.69 -1.66
C ARG A 130 -1.80 -8.17 -1.84
N PHE A 131 -0.89 -7.48 -1.15
CA PHE A 131 -0.78 -6.03 -1.26
C PHE A 131 -0.35 -5.56 -2.64
N ARG A 132 0.62 -6.24 -3.29
CA ARG A 132 1.01 -5.91 -4.66
C ARG A 132 -0.16 -5.99 -5.64
N SER A 133 -0.97 -7.05 -5.54
CA SER A 133 -2.18 -7.16 -6.38
C SER A 133 -3.21 -6.07 -6.10
N LEU A 134 -3.33 -5.62 -4.85
CA LEU A 134 -4.23 -4.53 -4.49
C LEU A 134 -3.78 -3.20 -5.10
N ILE A 135 -2.49 -2.88 -5.08
CA ILE A 135 -1.95 -1.63 -5.65
C ILE A 135 -2.22 -1.54 -7.16
N GLU A 136 -2.08 -2.64 -7.90
CA GLU A 136 -2.40 -2.66 -9.33
C GLU A 136 -3.89 -2.42 -9.58
N ASN A 137 -4.75 -3.05 -8.78
CA ASN A 137 -6.19 -2.81 -8.84
C ASN A 137 -6.55 -1.37 -8.49
N ASP A 138 -5.87 -0.76 -7.51
CA ASP A 138 -6.09 0.62 -7.09
C ASP A 138 -5.83 1.61 -8.24
N ARG A 139 -4.79 1.37 -9.04
CA ARG A 139 -4.51 2.17 -10.25
C ARG A 139 -5.62 2.06 -11.28
N VAL A 140 -6.12 0.85 -11.54
CA VAL A 140 -7.23 0.63 -12.48
C VAL A 140 -8.49 1.36 -12.01
N VAL A 141 -8.78 1.32 -10.70
CA VAL A 141 -9.91 2.05 -10.11
C VAL A 141 -9.73 3.56 -10.27
N HIS A 142 -8.53 4.09 -9.98
CA HIS A 142 -8.21 5.50 -10.19
C HIS A 142 -8.39 5.94 -11.64
N ASP A 143 -7.85 5.19 -12.61
CA ASP A 143 -7.91 5.57 -14.02
C ASP A 143 -9.36 5.50 -14.52
N SER A 144 -10.13 4.51 -14.06
CA SER A 144 -11.57 4.42 -14.32
C SER A 144 -12.33 5.63 -13.73
N ALA A 145 -11.97 6.06 -12.52
CA ALA A 145 -12.56 7.23 -11.88
C ALA A 145 -12.33 8.50 -12.70
N LEU A 146 -11.09 8.72 -13.15
CA LEU A 146 -10.73 9.87 -13.96
C LEU A 146 -11.43 9.85 -15.33
N PHE A 147 -11.51 8.68 -15.96
CA PHE A 147 -12.24 8.51 -17.21
C PHE A 147 -13.72 8.87 -17.06
N CYS A 148 -14.40 8.32 -16.04
CA CYS A 148 -15.79 8.64 -15.76
C CYS A 148 -15.99 10.13 -15.45
N ALA A 149 -15.11 10.73 -14.65
CA ALA A 149 -15.16 12.16 -14.35
C ALA A 149 -15.01 13.02 -15.61
N GLN A 150 -14.11 12.66 -16.53
CA GLN A 150 -13.94 13.35 -17.81
C GLN A 150 -15.17 13.23 -18.70
N GLU A 151 -15.77 12.04 -18.78
CA GLU A 151 -16.98 11.85 -19.59
C GLU A 151 -18.14 12.70 -19.04
N VAL A 152 -18.36 12.71 -17.72
CA VAL A 152 -19.40 13.55 -17.13
C VAL A 152 -19.11 15.05 -17.34
N ARG A 153 -17.84 15.48 -17.26
CA ARG A 153 -17.47 16.87 -17.63
C ARG A 153 -17.83 17.20 -19.07
N ALA A 154 -17.55 16.31 -20.01
CA ALA A 154 -17.88 16.51 -21.42
C ALA A 154 -19.41 16.58 -21.62
N GLN A 155 -20.16 15.71 -20.96
CA GLN A 155 -21.63 15.72 -21.03
C GLN A 155 -22.23 16.97 -20.37
N LEU A 156 -21.65 17.43 -19.27
CA LEU A 156 -22.02 18.68 -18.62
C LEU A 156 -21.81 19.88 -19.54
N ALA A 157 -20.68 19.95 -20.24
CA ALA A 157 -20.45 21.00 -21.22
C ALA A 157 -21.48 20.97 -22.36
N ARG A 158 -21.81 19.77 -22.87
CA ARG A 158 -22.85 19.58 -23.90
C ARG A 158 -24.23 20.00 -23.40
N ALA A 159 -24.62 19.58 -22.20
CA ALA A 159 -25.90 19.92 -21.61
C ALA A 159 -26.03 21.44 -21.36
N ARG A 160 -24.98 22.09 -20.86
CA ARG A 160 -24.95 23.56 -20.73
C ARG A 160 -25.16 24.27 -22.06
N ASP A 161 -24.49 23.83 -23.14
CA ASP A 161 -24.64 24.43 -24.46
C ASP A 161 -26.07 24.26 -25.01
N LEU A 162 -26.66 23.07 -24.85
CA LEU A 162 -28.07 22.82 -25.23
C LEU A 162 -29.05 23.67 -24.42
N PHE A 163 -28.81 23.85 -23.12
CA PHE A 163 -29.63 24.69 -22.26
C PHE A 163 -29.56 26.16 -22.66
N ASN A 164 -28.36 26.68 -22.92
CA ASN A 164 -28.15 28.05 -23.37
C ASN A 164 -28.81 28.33 -24.74
N ARG A 165 -28.96 27.30 -25.58
CA ARG A 165 -29.68 27.38 -26.86
C ARG A 165 -31.21 27.18 -26.73
N GLY A 166 -31.72 26.93 -25.52
CA GLY A 166 -33.14 26.68 -25.27
C GLY A 166 -33.63 25.32 -25.76
N LEU A 167 -32.73 24.35 -25.97
CA LEU A 167 -33.02 23.02 -26.50
C LEU A 167 -33.20 21.94 -25.42
N LEU A 168 -32.95 22.29 -24.16
CA LEU A 168 -33.26 21.44 -23.00
C LEU A 168 -34.54 21.97 -22.34
N GLY A 169 -35.65 21.27 -22.61
CA GLY A 169 -36.98 21.52 -22.04
C GLY A 169 -37.41 20.38 -21.14
#